data_AF-A0A3B9LXU0-F1
#
_entry.id   AF-A0A3B9LXU0-F1
#
_cell.length_a   1.000
_cell.length_b   1.000
_cell.length_c   1.000
_cell.angle_alpha   90.00
_cell.angle_beta   90.00
_cell.angle_gamma   90.00
#
_symmetry.space_group_name_H-M   'P 1'
#
loop_
_entity.id
_entity.type
_entity.pdbx_description
1 polymer ?
#
loop_
_entity_poly.entity_id
_entity_poly.type
_entity_poly.pdbx_seq_one_letter_code
_entity_poly.pdbx_strand_id
1 'polypeptide(L)' 'QWLPDELVFEPYGLSGDTQKALLARGHKLAKPRYLGDAAGIMLEEKTGVRLGATDPRRSDGLAVGY' A
#
# COMPACT_ATOMS: atom_id res chain seq x y z
N GLN A 1 8.51 -2.58 -10.67
CA GLN A 1 8.51 -3.60 -11.75
C GLN A 1 8.80 -2.89 -13.06
N TRP A 2 9.65 -3.44 -13.94
CA TRP A 2 10.02 -2.80 -15.21
C TRP A 2 9.08 -3.22 -16.35
N LEU A 3 8.77 -4.52 -16.48
CA LEU A 3 7.84 -5.06 -17.47
C LEU A 3 6.69 -5.82 -16.80
N PRO A 4 5.44 -5.73 -17.30
CA PRO A 4 5.00 -4.81 -18.35
C PRO A 4 5.20 -3.34 -17.95
N ASP A 5 5.36 -2.48 -18.95
CA ASP A 5 5.55 -1.04 -18.78
C ASP A 5 4.21 -0.38 -18.43
N GLU A 6 3.81 -0.53 -17.18
CA GLU A 6 2.59 0.04 -16.60
C GLU A 6 2.78 0.34 -15.11
N LEU A 7 2.07 1.36 -14.63
CA LEU A 7 1.96 1.69 -13.22
C LEU A 7 0.78 0.91 -12.63
N VAL A 8 1.11 -0.02 -11.75
CA VAL A 8 0.14 -0.74 -10.93
C VAL A 8 -0.18 0.10 -9.70
N PHE A 9 -1.47 0.21 -9.37
CA PHE A 9 -1.95 0.94 -8.22
C PHE A 9 -3.18 0.24 -7.61
N GLU A 10 -3.49 0.61 -6.38
CA GLU A 10 -4.63 0.05 -5.64
C GLU A 10 -5.95 0.78 -5.92
N PRO A 11 -7.09 0.11 -5.75
CA PRO A 11 -8.38 0.77 -5.68
C PRO A 11 -8.35 1.92 -4.66
N TYR A 12 -8.79 3.10 -5.07
CA TYR A 12 -8.79 4.32 -4.25
C TYR A 12 -7.39 4.81 -3.79
N GLY A 13 -6.30 4.20 -4.25
CA GLY A 13 -4.94 4.58 -3.89
C GLY A 13 -4.43 5.86 -4.57
N LEU A 14 -5.11 6.31 -5.64
CA LEU A 14 -4.77 7.54 -6.37
C LEU A 14 -6.04 8.35 -6.65
N SER A 15 -5.98 9.67 -6.40
CA SER A 15 -7.05 10.59 -6.80
C SER A 15 -7.17 10.66 -8.33
N GLY A 16 -8.36 11.05 -8.82
CA GLY A 16 -8.59 11.21 -10.26
C GLY A 16 -7.64 12.23 -10.92
N ASP A 17 -7.30 13.31 -10.22
CA ASP A 17 -6.39 14.31 -10.74
C ASP A 17 -4.94 13.82 -10.82
N THR A 18 -4.50 13.02 -9.84
CA THR A 18 -3.20 12.35 -9.90
C THR A 18 -3.15 11.36 -11.06
N GLN A 19 -4.21 10.59 -11.28
CA GLN A 19 -4.29 9.68 -12.42
C GLN A 19 -4.17 10.43 -13.76
N LYS A 20 -4.94 11.52 -13.95
CA LYS A 20 -4.83 12.37 -15.15
C LYS A 20 -3.41 12.92 -15.33
N ALA A 21 -2.79 13.39 -14.26
CA ALA A 21 -1.45 13.96 -14.30
C ALA A 21 -0.37 12.92 -14.64
N LEU A 22 -0.55 11.65 -14.26
CA LEU A 22 0.34 10.55 -14.63
C LEU A 22 0.16 10.15 -16.11
N LEU A 23 -1.10 10.05 -16.57
CA LEU A 23 -1.42 9.79 -17.97
C LEU A 23 -0.85 10.87 -18.89
N ALA A 24 -0.96 12.15 -18.50
CA ALA A 24 -0.40 13.28 -19.24
C ALA A 24 1.13 13.26 -19.34
N ARG A 25 1.81 12.57 -18.40
CA ARG A 25 3.26 12.34 -18.43
C ARG A 25 3.67 11.11 -19.25
N GLY A 26 2.72 10.42 -19.89
CA GLY A 26 2.96 9.25 -20.72
C GLY A 26 2.96 7.92 -19.97
N HIS A 27 2.63 7.90 -18.67
CA HIS A 27 2.49 6.65 -17.95
C HIS A 27 1.23 5.90 -18.38
N LYS A 28 1.33 4.57 -18.45
CA LYS A 28 0.17 3.68 -18.60
C LYS A 28 -0.28 3.24 -17.22
N LEU A 29 -1.57 3.36 -16.91
CA LEU A 29 -2.12 2.89 -15.65
C LEU A 29 -2.77 1.51 -15.85
N ALA A 30 -2.36 0.53 -15.06
CA ALA A 30 -2.93 -0.82 -15.10
C ALA A 30 -4.35 -0.85 -14.53
N LYS A 31 -5.07 -1.97 -14.71
CA LYS A 31 -6.31 -2.19 -13.97
C LYS A 31 -6.01 -2.20 -12.45
N PRO A 32 -6.71 -1.41 -11.62
CA PRO A 32 -6.46 -1.38 -10.19
C PRO A 32 -6.65 -2.75 -9.54
N ARG A 33 -5.76 -3.09 -8.60
CA ARG A 33 -5.86 -4.30 -7.77
C ARG A 33 -5.19 -4.06 -6.42
N TYR A 34 -5.64 -4.77 -5.39
CA TYR A 34 -4.99 -4.71 -4.08
C TYR A 34 -3.59 -5.34 -4.13
N LEU A 35 -2.67 -4.75 -3.37
CA LEU A 35 -1.26 -5.09 -3.35
C LEU A 35 -0.81 -5.42 -1.94
N GLY A 36 -0.25 -6.62 -1.79
CA GLY A 36 0.38 -7.04 -0.55
C GLY A 36 -0.59 -7.53 0.53
N ASP A 37 0.02 -7.85 1.66
CA ASP A 37 -0.59 -8.33 2.89
C ASP A 37 0.43 -8.05 4.01
N ALA A 38 0.59 -6.76 4.31
CA ALA A 38 1.67 -6.29 5.18
C ALA A 38 1.37 -6.56 6.67
N ALA A 39 2.27 -7.27 7.33
CA ALA A 39 2.30 -7.39 8.79
C ALA A 39 3.60 -6.80 9.32
N GLY A 40 3.52 -5.94 10.34
CA GLY A 40 4.68 -5.22 10.85
C GLY A 40 4.58 -4.89 12.33
N ILE A 41 5.74 -4.79 12.98
CA ILE A 41 5.89 -4.31 14.35
C ILE A 41 6.97 -3.23 14.33
N MET A 42 6.62 -2.01 14.74
CA MET A 42 7.57 -0.93 14.95
C MET A 42 8.02 -0.93 16.42
N LEU A 43 9.33 -0.78 16.65
CA LEU A 43 9.90 -0.56 17.97
C LEU A 43 10.08 0.95 18.18
N GLU A 44 9.34 1.53 19.13
CA GLU A 44 9.51 2.94 19.48
C GLU A 44 10.80 3.12 20.27
N GLU A 45 11.82 3.73 19.65
CA GLU A 45 13.19 3.77 20.18
C GLU A 45 13.31 4.36 21.60
N LYS A 46 12.45 5.31 21.96
CA LYS A 46 12.55 6.04 23.25
C LYS A 46 11.95 5.28 24.43
N THR A 47 10.89 4.53 24.19
CA THR A 47 10.07 3.90 25.24
C THR A 47 10.19 2.38 25.23
N GLY A 48 10.66 1.80 24.12
CA GLY A 48 10.66 0.36 23.88
C GLY A 48 9.26 -0.20 23.57
N VAL A 49 8.24 0.65 23.41
CA VAL A 49 6.88 0.23 23.07
C VAL A 49 6.87 -0.44 21.68
N ARG A 50 6.15 -1.57 21.59
CA ARG A 50 5.97 -2.32 20.34
C ARG A 50 4.63 -1.96 19.72
N LEU A 51 4.67 -1.39 18.53
CA LEU A 51 3.49 -0.94 17.79
C LEU A 51 3.24 -1.92 16.64
N GLY A 52 2.33 -2.87 16.87
CA GLY A 52 1.93 -3.87 15.88
C GLY A 52 0.80 -3.36 14.98
N ALA A 53 0.91 -3.65 13.68
CA ALA A 53 -0.15 -3.39 12.71
C ALA A 53 -0.25 -4.55 11.71
N THR A 54 -1.48 -4.82 11.30
CA THR A 54 -1.83 -5.78 10.24
C THR A 54 -2.47 -5.02 9.09
N ASP A 55 -2.36 -5.56 7.89
CA ASP A 55 -2.94 -4.98 6.69
C ASP A 55 -4.47 -4.90 6.82
N PRO A 56 -5.11 -3.72 6.69
CA PRO A 56 -6.56 -3.61 6.74
C PRO A 56 -7.27 -4.30 5.57
N ARG A 57 -6.54 -4.65 4.50
CA ARG A 57 -7.07 -5.42 3.37
C ARG A 57 -7.35 -6.88 3.78
N ARG A 58 -6.76 -7.36 4.88
CA ARG A 58 -7.04 -8.65 5.49
C ARG A 58 -8.07 -8.52 6.60
N SER A 59 -9.25 -9.09 6.38
CA SER A 59 -10.33 -9.10 7.36
C SER A 59 -10.03 -9.93 8.61
N ASP A 60 -9.15 -10.92 8.50
CA ASP A 60 -8.74 -11.84 9.56
C ASP A 60 -7.37 -11.52 10.15
N GLY A 61 -6.75 -10.41 9.73
CA GLY A 61 -5.46 -9.96 10.23
C GLY A 61 -5.53 -9.53 11.69
N LEU A 62 -4.51 -9.87 12.49
CA LEU A 62 -4.43 -9.51 13.90
C LEU A 62 -3.00 -9.12 14.29
N ALA A 63 -2.88 -8.07 15.12
CA ALA A 63 -1.66 -7.71 15.81
C ALA A 63 -1.94 -7.70 17.33
N VAL A 64 -1.41 -8.70 18.04
CA VAL A 64 -1.69 -8.94 19.47
C VAL A 64 -0.39 -8.95 20.26
N GLY A 65 -0.40 -8.36 21.46
CA GLY A 65 0.73 -8.28 22.37
C GLY A 65 0.45 -8.91 23.74
N TYR A 66 1.37 -8.72 24.68
CA TYR A 66 1.29 -9.16 26.08
C TYR A 66 1.87 -8.10 27.02
#